data_AF-A0A924L162-F1
#
_entry.id   AF-A0A924L162-F1
#
_cell.length_a   1.000
_cell.length_b   1.000
_cell.length_c   1.000
_cell.angle_alpha   90.00
_cell.angle_beta   90.00
_cell.angle_gamma   90.00
#
_symmetry.space_group_name_H-M   'P 1'
#
loop_
_entity.id
_entity.type
_entity.pdbx_description
1 polymer ?
#
loop_
_entity_poly.entity_id
_entity_poly.type
_entity_poly.pdbx_seq_one_letter_code
_entity_poly.pdbx_strand_id
1 'polypeptide(L)'
;MTSITVEYLVDIIVRQVGKTITLRRNNPAEKLMPEYCEATDEEIVDFIFSIPYFDIKLKDFLLGNVDLHNIIISQTWENEFIKKCSHWAEDMHWLDAGKEYFESPLKIANGDFSLPY
;
A
#
# COMPACT_ATOMS: atom_id res chain seq x y z
N MET A 1 5.00 19.98 13.43
CA MET A 1 4.32 18.74 13.83
C MET A 1 2.91 18.83 13.31
N THR A 2 2.58 18.05 12.29
CA THR A 2 1.24 17.94 11.72
C THR A 2 0.61 16.67 12.27
N SER A 3 -0.60 16.77 12.80
CA SER A 3 -1.41 15.59 13.10
C SER A 3 -1.85 15.00 11.76
N ILE A 4 -1.53 13.74 11.53
CA ILE A 4 -1.89 13.03 10.30
C ILE A 4 -2.95 11.99 10.67
N THR A 5 -4.06 12.00 9.92
CA THR A 5 -5.15 11.05 10.08
C THR A 5 -4.80 9.75 9.37
N VAL A 6 -5.41 8.65 9.81
CA VAL A 6 -5.37 7.38 9.06
C VAL A 6 -5.86 7.58 7.62
N GLU A 7 -6.93 8.36 7.43
CA GLU A 7 -7.51 8.70 6.14
C GLU A 7 -6.47 9.31 5.19
N TYR A 8 -5.61 10.19 5.68
CA TYR A 8 -4.55 10.79 4.86
C TYR A 8 -3.54 9.74 4.34
N LEU A 9 -3.17 8.78 5.18
CA LEU A 9 -2.25 7.71 4.75
C LEU A 9 -2.93 6.73 3.79
N VAL A 10 -4.21 6.43 4.01
CA VAL A 10 -5.01 5.61 3.09
C VAL A 10 -5.16 6.32 1.75
N ASP A 11 -5.43 7.62 1.73
CA ASP A 11 -5.48 8.43 0.50
C ASP A 11 -4.18 8.37 -0.31
N ILE A 12 -3.03 8.38 0.36
CA ILE A 12 -1.74 8.17 -0.31
C ILE A 12 -1.71 6.79 -0.98
N ILE A 13 -2.12 5.74 -0.27
CA ILE A 13 -2.16 4.37 -0.81
C ILE A 13 -3.10 4.30 -2.02
N VAL A 14 -4.33 4.81 -1.90
CA VAL A 14 -5.31 4.83 -3.00
C VAL A 14 -4.74 5.50 -4.23
N ARG A 15 -4.04 6.64 -4.07
CA ARG A 15 -3.39 7.33 -5.19
C ARG A 15 -2.27 6.54 -5.82
N GLN A 16 -1.49 5.78 -5.05
CA GLN A 16 -0.42 4.96 -5.63
C GLN A 16 -1.00 3.73 -6.34
N VAL A 17 -1.94 3.04 -5.72
CA VAL A 17 -2.59 1.87 -6.30
C VAL A 17 -3.36 2.27 -7.57
N GLY A 18 -4.13 3.35 -7.55
CA GLY A 18 -4.88 3.82 -8.72
C GLY A 18 -4.03 4.11 -9.97
N LYS A 19 -2.73 4.45 -9.79
CA LYS A 19 -1.80 4.63 -10.93
C LYS A 19 -1.44 3.31 -11.62
N THR A 20 -1.40 2.21 -10.87
CA THR A 20 -0.86 0.94 -11.36
C THR A 20 -1.87 -0.20 -11.36
N ILE A 21 -3.08 0.03 -10.82
CA ILE A 21 -4.13 -0.99 -10.74
C ILE A 21 -4.60 -1.43 -12.13
N THR A 22 -4.60 -0.53 -13.10
CA THR A 22 -4.88 -0.87 -14.51
C THR A 22 -3.86 -1.86 -15.05
N LEU A 23 -2.58 -1.70 -14.71
CA LEU A 23 -1.52 -2.63 -15.11
C LEU A 23 -1.70 -3.99 -14.42
N ARG A 24 -2.07 -4.00 -13.14
CA ARG A 24 -2.36 -5.23 -12.39
C ARG A 24 -3.58 -5.97 -12.94
N ARG A 25 -4.64 -5.26 -13.30
CA ARG A 25 -5.87 -5.83 -13.91
C ARG A 25 -5.62 -6.30 -15.34
N ASN A 26 -4.80 -5.59 -16.12
CA ASN A 26 -4.54 -5.87 -17.53
C ASN A 26 -3.28 -6.73 -17.73
N ASN A 27 -3.40 -8.03 -17.47
CA ASN A 27 -2.60 -9.04 -18.17
C ASN A 27 -2.96 -9.02 -19.69
N PRO A 28 -2.06 -9.43 -20.62
CA PRO A 28 -1.88 -8.85 -21.96
C PRO A 28 -2.91 -9.26 -23.03
N ALA A 29 -4.21 -9.06 -22.79
CA ALA A 29 -5.25 -9.21 -23.81
C ALA A 29 -5.81 -7.87 -24.32
N GLU A 30 -5.90 -6.83 -23.48
CA GLU A 30 -6.57 -5.59 -23.86
C GLU A 30 -5.71 -4.34 -23.62
N LYS A 31 -5.07 -3.91 -24.71
CA LYS A 31 -4.42 -2.61 -24.85
C LYS A 31 -5.50 -1.52 -25.04
N LEU A 32 -6.02 -0.96 -23.96
CA LEU A 32 -6.70 0.34 -24.01
C LEU A 32 -6.29 1.21 -22.81
N MET A 33 -6.21 2.52 -23.08
CA MET A 33 -5.55 3.58 -22.31
C MET A 33 -5.97 3.67 -20.82
N PRO A 34 -5.12 4.24 -19.94
CA PRO A 34 -5.40 4.34 -18.51
C PRO A 34 -6.34 5.53 -18.27
N GLU A 35 -7.65 5.27 -18.30
CA GLU A 35 -8.52 6.05 -17.43
C GLU A 35 -8.11 5.75 -15.99
N TYR A 36 -8.09 6.78 -15.12
CA TYR A 36 -7.90 6.59 -13.68
C TYR A 36 -8.93 5.55 -13.21
N CYS A 37 -8.50 4.29 -13.10
CA CYS A 37 -9.33 3.26 -12.52
C CYS A 37 -9.23 3.40 -11.01
N GLU A 38 -10.37 3.61 -10.37
CA GLU A 38 -10.45 3.54 -8.94
C GLU A 38 -10.15 2.09 -8.51
N ALA A 39 -9.20 1.97 -7.58
CA ALA A 39 -8.95 0.72 -6.89
C ALA A 39 -10.13 0.45 -5.95
N THR A 40 -10.56 -0.81 -5.90
CA THR A 40 -11.57 -1.26 -4.95
C THR A 40 -10.99 -1.32 -3.54
N ASP A 41 -11.85 -1.25 -2.53
CA ASP A 41 -11.44 -1.39 -1.13
C ASP A 41 -10.69 -2.72 -0.90
N GLU A 42 -11.13 -3.80 -1.55
CA GLU A 42 -10.46 -5.11 -1.48
C GLU A 42 -9.03 -5.08 -2.04
N GLU A 43 -8.81 -4.40 -3.18
CA GLU A 43 -7.47 -4.23 -3.76
C GLU A 43 -6.59 -3.34 -2.89
N ILE A 44 -7.16 -2.34 -2.21
CA ILE A 44 -6.42 -1.48 -1.26
C ILE A 44 -6.00 -2.30 -0.04
N VAL A 45 -6.90 -3.12 0.50
CA VAL A 45 -6.59 -4.03 1.63
C VAL A 45 -5.50 -5.02 1.24
N ASP A 46 -5.63 -5.66 0.07
CA ASP A 46 -4.62 -6.59 -0.45
C ASP A 46 -3.27 -5.90 -0.67
N PHE A 47 -3.28 -4.65 -1.15
CA PHE A 47 -2.07 -3.84 -1.25
C PHE A 47 -1.40 -3.65 0.12
N ILE A 48 -2.15 -3.22 1.14
CA ILE A 48 -1.63 -3.01 2.49
C ILE A 48 -1.03 -4.31 3.07
N PHE A 49 -1.69 -5.44 2.88
CA PHE A 49 -1.20 -6.74 3.37
C PHE A 49 0.02 -7.23 2.61
N SER A 50 0.08 -7.03 1.30
CA SER A 50 1.17 -7.51 0.45
C SER A 50 2.48 -6.76 0.65
N ILE A 51 2.46 -5.52 1.17
CA ILE A 51 3.68 -4.76 1.46
C ILE A 51 4.56 -5.53 2.47
N PRO A 52 5.76 -5.99 2.08
CA PRO A 52 6.56 -6.90 2.90
C PRO A 52 7.30 -6.21 4.05
N TYR A 53 7.47 -4.89 3.98
CA TYR A 53 8.23 -4.12 4.96
C TYR A 53 7.35 -3.25 5.86
N PHE A 54 6.02 -3.36 5.78
CA PHE A 54 5.12 -2.76 6.78
C PHE A 54 4.97 -3.74 7.93
N ASP A 55 5.17 -3.25 9.15
CA ASP A 55 4.90 -4.04 10.34
C ASP A 55 3.39 -4.27 10.53
N ILE A 56 3.05 -5.27 11.35
CA ILE A 56 1.65 -5.65 11.61
C ILE A 56 0.88 -4.47 12.21
N LYS A 57 1.50 -3.67 13.09
CA LYS A 57 0.85 -2.54 13.75
C LYS A 57 0.48 -1.43 12.77
N LEU A 58 1.36 -1.11 11.81
CA LEU A 58 1.06 -0.15 10.77
C LEU A 58 -0.05 -0.66 9.87
N LYS A 59 -0.06 -1.95 9.51
CA LYS A 59 -1.16 -2.56 8.75
C LYS A 59 -2.48 -2.45 9.52
N ASP A 60 -2.49 -2.80 10.79
CA ASP A 60 -3.68 -2.70 11.65
C ASP A 60 -4.17 -1.25 11.78
N PHE A 61 -3.25 -0.28 11.87
CA PHE A 61 -3.59 1.14 11.87
C PHE A 61 -4.24 1.58 10.56
N LEU A 62 -3.66 1.23 9.42
CA LEU A 62 -4.19 1.59 8.10
C LEU A 62 -5.56 0.94 7.82
N LEU A 63 -5.82 -0.23 8.38
CA LEU A 63 -7.08 -0.98 8.23
C LEU A 63 -8.14 -0.56 9.26
N GLY A 64 -7.83 0.34 10.21
CA GLY A 64 -8.76 0.75 11.25
C GLY A 64 -9.02 -0.32 12.32
N ASN A 65 -8.16 -1.33 12.42
CA ASN A 65 -8.26 -2.38 13.44
C ASN A 65 -7.86 -1.89 14.85
N VAL A 66 -7.24 -0.72 14.94
CA VAL A 66 -6.89 -0.05 16.20
C VAL A 66 -7.74 1.20 16.39
N ASP A 67 -8.11 1.46 17.64
CA ASP A 67 -8.90 2.63 18.05
C ASP A 67 -8.08 3.95 18.04
N LEU A 68 -7.04 3.99 17.21
CA LEU A 68 -6.14 5.11 17.00
C LEU A 68 -6.38 5.65 15.60
N HIS A 69 -6.96 6.83 15.50
CA HIS A 69 -7.34 7.42 14.20
C HIS A 69 -6.34 8.48 13.72
N ASN A 70 -5.49 8.98 14.64
CA ASN A 70 -4.56 10.07 14.41
C ASN A 70 -3.18 9.72 14.94
N ILE A 71 -2.16 10.09 14.18
CA ILE A 71 -0.77 9.98 14.58
C ILE A 71 0.00 11.27 14.25
N ILE A 72 0.90 11.68 15.14
CA ILE A 72 1.96 12.64 14.84
C ILE A 72 3.12 11.88 14.19
N ILE A 73 3.49 12.30 12.98
CA ILE A 73 4.65 11.74 12.28
C ILE A 73 5.63 12.85 11.90
N SER A 74 6.89 12.48 11.68
CA SER A 74 7.88 13.40 11.11
C SER A 74 7.73 13.46 9.59
N GLN A 75 8.12 14.58 8.98
CA GLN A 75 8.15 14.70 7.52
C GLN A 75 9.07 13.65 6.88
N THR A 76 10.14 13.26 7.56
CA THR A 76 11.03 12.18 7.11
C THR A 76 10.29 10.85 7.05
N TRP A 77 9.52 10.50 8.10
CA TRP A 77 8.71 9.27 8.13
C TRP A 77 7.67 9.29 7.01
N GLU A 78 6.97 10.41 6.82
CA GLU A 78 5.97 10.59 5.77
C GLU A 78 6.57 10.37 4.38
N ASN A 79 7.73 10.99 4.10
CA ASN A 79 8.42 10.82 2.84
C ASN A 79 8.83 9.35 2.60
N GLU A 80 9.30 8.65 3.64
CA GLU A 80 9.64 7.23 3.54
C GLU A 80 8.42 6.36 3.30
N PHE A 81 7.29 6.65 3.95
CA PHE A 81 6.01 5.99 3.70
C PHE A 81 5.58 6.15 2.23
N ILE A 82 5.58 7.38 1.72
CA ILE A 82 5.21 7.67 0.32
C ILE A 82 6.14 6.94 -0.66
N LYS A 83 7.46 6.99 -0.44
CA LYS A 83 8.45 6.30 -1.29
C LYS A 83 8.21 4.80 -1.32
N LYS A 84 7.99 4.20 -0.15
CA LYS A 84 7.70 2.78 -0.01
C LYS A 84 6.43 2.40 -0.76
N CYS A 85 5.31 3.07 -0.50
CA CYS A 85 4.05 2.84 -1.22
C CYS A 85 4.22 2.98 -2.74
N SER A 86 4.90 4.02 -3.21
CA SER A 86 5.17 4.22 -4.64
C SER A 86 6.02 3.09 -5.22
N HIS A 87 7.07 2.69 -4.52
CA HIS A 87 7.97 1.62 -4.96
C HIS A 87 7.25 0.28 -5.06
N TRP A 88 6.41 -0.07 -4.07
CA TRP A 88 5.64 -1.31 -4.11
C TRP A 88 4.54 -1.30 -5.16
N ALA A 89 3.86 -0.16 -5.38
CA ALA A 89 2.85 -0.04 -6.42
C ALA A 89 3.41 -0.27 -7.84
N GLU A 90 4.70 -0.01 -8.04
CA GLU A 90 5.42 -0.22 -9.30
C GLU A 90 6.18 -1.56 -9.34
N ASP A 91 6.20 -2.31 -8.24
CA ASP A 91 6.93 -3.57 -8.13
C ASP A 91 6.22 -4.69 -8.91
N MET A 92 6.99 -5.45 -9.69
CA MET A 92 6.43 -6.57 -10.47
C MET A 92 5.78 -7.63 -9.59
N HIS A 93 6.23 -7.84 -8.34
CA HIS A 93 5.57 -8.75 -7.42
C HIS A 93 4.15 -8.31 -7.11
N TRP A 94 3.89 -7.01 -6.96
CA TRP A 94 2.54 -6.48 -6.80
C TRP A 94 1.75 -6.56 -8.11
N LEU A 95 2.36 -6.23 -9.25
CA LEU A 95 1.67 -6.20 -10.54
C LEU A 95 1.32 -7.61 -11.08
N ASP A 96 2.18 -8.60 -10.83
CA ASP A 96 2.00 -9.98 -11.28
C ASP A 96 1.27 -10.89 -10.26
N ALA A 97 1.08 -10.42 -9.01
CA ALA A 97 0.43 -11.21 -7.94
C ALA A 97 -1.01 -11.65 -8.24
N GLY A 98 -1.66 -11.08 -9.27
CA GLY A 98 -2.94 -11.56 -9.79
C GLY A 98 -2.93 -13.01 -10.32
N LYS A 99 -1.77 -13.70 -10.33
CA LYS A 99 -1.66 -15.07 -10.81
C LYS A 99 -1.58 -16.17 -9.76
N GLU A 100 -1.01 -15.99 -8.56
CA GLU A 100 -0.86 -17.14 -7.64
C GLU A 100 -0.31 -16.84 -6.22
N TYR A 101 -0.58 -15.68 -5.62
CA TYR A 101 -0.06 -15.38 -4.27
C TYR A 101 -1.14 -15.34 -3.19
N PHE A 102 -1.69 -16.52 -2.86
CA PHE A 102 -2.36 -16.73 -1.56
C PHE A 102 -1.51 -17.49 -0.54
N GLU A 103 -0.36 -18.05 -0.93
CA GLU A 103 0.43 -18.89 -0.03
C GLU A 103 1.93 -18.73 -0.26
N SER A 104 2.51 -17.63 0.20
CA SER A 104 3.91 -17.63 0.60
C SER A 104 4.16 -16.57 1.66
N PRO A 105 4.68 -16.93 2.84
CA PRO A 105 5.14 -15.94 3.80
C PRO A 105 6.33 -15.24 3.15
N LEU A 106 6.10 -14.05 2.61
CA LEU A 106 7.16 -13.17 2.14
C LEU A 106 8.18 -13.06 3.28
N LYS A 107 9.40 -13.56 3.03
CA LYS A 107 10.52 -13.42 3.96
C LYS A 107 10.64 -11.94 4.27
N ILE A 108 10.28 -11.58 5.50
CA ILE A 108 10.36 -10.24 6.08
C ILE A 108 11.75 -9.70 5.74
N ALA A 109 11.80 -8.79 4.77
CA ALA A 109 13.05 -8.17 4.36
C ALA A 109 13.43 -7.22 5.49
N ASN A 110 14.44 -7.62 6.27
CA ASN A 110 15.09 -6.90 7.36
C ASN A 110 14.94 -5.37 7.24
N GLY A 111 13.98 -4.81 7.99
CA GLY A 111 13.70 -3.37 8.02
C GLY A 111 12.21 -3.08 8.17
N ASP A 112 11.65 -3.41 9.33
CA ASP A 112 10.24 -3.14 9.66
C ASP A 112 9.99 -1.62 9.66
N PHE A 113 9.29 -1.13 8.64
CA PHE A 113 8.73 0.20 8.64
C PHE A 113 7.49 0.18 9.53
N SER A 114 7.64 0.78 10.70
CA SER A 114 6.66 0.76 11.79
C SER A 114 6.14 2.16 12.10
N LEU A 115 5.00 2.21 12.79
CA LEU A 115 4.50 3.45 13.36
C LEU A 115 5.56 4.08 14.31
N PRO A 116 5.73 5.41 14.32
CA PRO A 116 6.83 6.06 15.05
C PRO A 116 6.60 6.18 16.57
N TYR A 117 6.04 5.17 17.23
CA TYR A 117 5.72 5.15 18.66
C TYR A 117 6.39 4.00 19.43
#